data_AF-A0A955XGC4-F1
#
_entry.id   AF-A0A955XGC4-F1
#
_cell.length_a   1.000
_cell.length_b   1.000
_cell.length_c   1.000
_cell.angle_alpha   90.00
_cell.angle_beta   90.00
_cell.angle_gamma   90.00
#
_symmetry.space_group_name_H-M   'P 1'
#
loop_
_entity.id
_entity.type
_entity.pdbx_description
1 polymer ?
#
loop_
_entity_poly.entity_id
_entity_poly.type
_entity_poly.pdbx_seq_one_letter_code
_entity_poly.pdbx_strand_id
1 'polypeptide(L)'
;RFQFSIPQQWTCPVGSGLCLDYGNRAFADHVVGRLMASPAVWHHVDLAYGGPPKQEEPEPVVAVRQMEIPPAPAPGVRPVVLVFDLEDRSSRVDGPLLDQLSEYLVARLGSTNRFRIVPRAQLQARLRDEKRETYQACYDDACQIELGKALAAEKTLSTKLLQIGAQCAISATLSDLRSETTDESATVRTDCSSDAVLDGIDRLVEALPGT
;
A
#
# COMPACT_ATOMS: atom_id res chain seq x y z
N ARG A 1 -38.26 27.23 9.78
CA ARG A 1 -39.51 26.43 9.76
C ARG A 1 -39.62 25.82 8.37
N PHE A 2 -39.87 24.51 8.29
CA PHE A 2 -40.09 23.68 7.08
C PHE A 2 -38.88 23.03 6.40
N GLN A 3 -38.47 21.96 7.08
CA GLN A 3 -38.12 20.63 6.61
C GLN A 3 -39.05 20.06 5.52
N PHE A 4 -38.48 19.46 4.47
CA PHE A 4 -39.02 18.45 3.54
C PHE A 4 -37.77 17.75 2.95
N SER A 5 -37.42 16.48 3.14
CA SER A 5 -38.12 15.19 3.15
C SER A 5 -38.41 14.59 1.76
N ILE A 6 -37.46 13.74 1.30
CA ILE A 6 -37.63 12.39 0.65
C ILE A 6 -38.16 12.40 -0.83
N PRO A 7 -37.81 11.46 -1.76
CA PRO A 7 -37.40 10.06 -1.54
C PRO A 7 -36.17 9.48 -2.25
N GLN A 8 -35.66 8.47 -1.54
CA GLN A 8 -34.95 7.28 -1.96
C GLN A 8 -35.59 6.60 -3.18
N GLN A 9 -34.79 6.29 -4.20
CA GLN A 9 -35.20 5.44 -5.31
C GLN A 9 -35.01 3.97 -4.91
N TRP A 10 -36.12 3.25 -4.77
CA TRP A 10 -36.13 1.79 -4.63
C TRP A 10 -36.41 1.17 -5.99
N THR A 11 -35.51 0.31 -6.48
CA THR A 11 -35.80 -0.58 -7.60
C THR A 11 -36.08 -1.98 -7.06
N CYS A 12 -37.30 -2.48 -7.25
CA CYS A 12 -37.67 -3.85 -6.93
C CYS A 12 -37.83 -4.65 -8.23
N PRO A 13 -37.11 -5.75 -8.45
CA PRO A 13 -37.46 -6.70 -9.49
C PRO A 13 -38.77 -7.43 -9.11
N VAL A 14 -39.69 -7.52 -10.07
CA VAL A 14 -41.00 -8.15 -9.90
C VAL A 14 -40.82 -9.65 -9.70
N GLY A 15 -41.30 -10.20 -8.57
CA GLY A 15 -41.42 -11.65 -8.37
C GLY A 15 -40.88 -12.22 -7.06
N SER A 16 -40.26 -11.44 -6.19
CA SER A 16 -39.80 -11.88 -4.87
C SER A 16 -40.24 -10.87 -3.81
N GLY A 17 -41.23 -11.25 -2.99
CA GLY A 17 -41.83 -10.40 -1.95
C GLY A 17 -40.93 -10.13 -0.74
N LEU A 18 -39.67 -9.77 -0.94
CA LEU A 18 -38.71 -9.42 0.10
C LEU A 18 -37.81 -8.26 -0.39
N CYS A 19 -38.06 -7.06 0.15
CA CYS A 19 -37.09 -5.96 0.10
C CYS A 19 -36.20 -6.10 1.34
N LEU A 20 -34.89 -6.26 1.16
CA LEU A 20 -33.95 -6.33 2.28
C LEU A 20 -33.41 -4.92 2.58
N ASP A 21 -33.65 -4.47 3.81
CA ASP A 21 -33.02 -3.30 4.41
C ASP A 21 -31.64 -3.71 4.97
N TYR A 22 -30.58 -3.02 4.56
CA TYR A 22 -29.22 -3.27 5.02
C TYR A 22 -28.80 -2.16 5.98
N GLY A 23 -29.36 -2.19 7.19
CA GLY A 23 -29.01 -1.25 8.24
C GLY A 23 -29.44 -1.74 9.63
N ASN A 24 -28.46 -1.91 10.52
CA ASN A 24 -28.56 -2.18 11.95
C ASN A 24 -29.04 -3.58 12.40
N ARG A 25 -28.08 -4.39 12.88
CA ARG A 25 -28.32 -5.50 13.81
C ARG A 25 -27.99 -5.06 15.23
N ALA A 26 -29.01 -4.95 16.06
CA ALA A 26 -28.91 -5.07 17.51
C ALA A 26 -30.09 -5.91 18.03
N PHE A 27 -29.74 -6.92 18.83
CA PHE A 27 -30.54 -7.63 19.84
C PHE A 27 -31.92 -8.18 19.47
N ALA A 28 -32.04 -9.52 19.51
CA ALA A 28 -33.30 -10.20 19.76
C ALA A 28 -33.09 -11.39 20.71
N ASP A 29 -33.76 -11.30 21.85
CA ASP A 29 -34.07 -12.38 22.78
C ASP A 29 -34.87 -13.49 22.10
N HIS A 30 -34.76 -14.73 22.62
CA HIS A 30 -35.72 -15.80 22.37
C HIS A 30 -36.31 -16.33 23.67
N VAL A 31 -37.62 -16.10 23.82
CA VAL A 31 -38.53 -16.75 24.77
C VAL A 31 -39.03 -18.06 24.17
N VAL A 32 -38.99 -19.15 24.92
CA VAL A 32 -39.87 -20.32 24.74
C VAL A 32 -40.31 -20.82 26.12
N GLY A 33 -41.62 -20.79 26.36
CA GLY A 33 -42.23 -21.23 27.61
C GLY A 33 -42.42 -22.74 27.72
N ARG A 34 -42.63 -23.23 28.94
CA ARG A 34 -43.24 -24.54 29.18
C ARG A 34 -44.01 -24.62 30.49
N LEU A 35 -45.24 -25.12 30.32
CA LEU A 35 -46.24 -25.67 31.24
C LEU A 35 -45.81 -26.03 32.67
N MET A 36 -46.63 -25.58 33.63
CA MET A 36 -46.65 -26.05 35.02
C MET A 36 -47.44 -27.37 35.16
N ALA A 37 -46.88 -28.33 35.91
CA ALA A 37 -47.58 -29.49 36.44
C ALA A 37 -47.08 -29.79 37.88
N SER A 38 -48.04 -30.19 38.73
CA SER A 38 -48.01 -30.45 40.17
C SER A 38 -46.83 -31.21 40.79
N PRO A 39 -46.63 -31.10 42.13
CA PRO A 39 -45.53 -31.72 42.84
C PRO A 39 -45.84 -33.18 43.19
N ALA A 40 -45.02 -34.11 42.71
CA ALA A 40 -44.97 -35.48 43.21
C ALA A 40 -43.58 -35.75 43.78
N VAL A 41 -43.59 -36.22 45.03
CA VAL A 41 -42.47 -36.67 45.85
C VAL A 41 -41.57 -37.62 45.07
N TRP A 42 -40.26 -37.36 45.07
CA TRP A 42 -39.25 -38.33 44.63
C TRP A 42 -38.25 -38.57 45.76
N HIS A 43 -38.11 -39.84 46.12
CA HIS A 43 -37.16 -40.36 47.09
C HIS A 43 -35.71 -40.17 46.60
N HIS A 44 -34.84 -39.76 47.52
CA HIS A 44 -33.39 -39.75 47.32
C HIS A 44 -32.87 -41.18 47.14
N VAL A 45 -32.19 -41.44 46.02
CA VAL A 45 -31.28 -42.58 45.85
C VAL A 45 -29.95 -42.01 45.40
N ASP A 46 -28.97 -42.03 46.29
CA ASP A 46 -27.57 -41.71 46.00
C ASP A 46 -26.98 -42.80 45.09
N LEU A 47 -26.66 -42.41 43.85
CA LEU A 47 -25.79 -43.19 42.98
C LEU A 47 -24.46 -42.46 42.84
N ALA A 48 -23.47 -42.96 43.55
CA ALA A 48 -22.07 -42.61 43.39
C ALA A 48 -21.61 -42.99 41.97
N TYR A 49 -21.43 -41.98 41.11
CA TYR A 49 -20.75 -42.14 39.83
C TYR A 49 -19.34 -41.57 39.94
N GLY A 50 -18.36 -42.47 40.10
CA GLY A 50 -16.96 -42.18 39.79
C GLY A 50 -16.83 -42.02 38.28
N GLY A 51 -16.67 -40.78 37.80
CA GLY A 51 -16.43 -40.49 36.40
C GLY A 51 -15.04 -40.97 35.93
N PRO A 52 -14.90 -41.45 34.68
CA PRO A 52 -13.60 -41.84 34.14
C PRO A 52 -12.67 -40.63 33.98
N PRO A 53 -11.34 -40.81 34.09
CA PRO A 53 -10.39 -39.72 33.95
C PRO A 53 -10.43 -39.13 32.53
N LYS A 54 -10.44 -37.80 32.45
CA LYS A 54 -10.40 -37.06 31.18
C LYS A 54 -9.11 -37.42 30.43
N GLN A 55 -9.25 -37.92 29.21
CA GLN A 55 -8.14 -38.05 28.27
C GLN A 55 -7.86 -36.67 27.68
N GLU A 56 -6.62 -36.22 27.78
CA GLU A 56 -6.16 -34.95 27.22
C GLU A 56 -5.93 -35.13 25.72
N GLU A 57 -6.75 -34.45 24.92
CA GLU A 57 -6.73 -34.49 23.47
C GLU A 57 -5.51 -33.69 22.98
N PRO A 58 -4.59 -34.26 22.18
CA PRO A 58 -3.38 -33.56 21.77
C PRO A 58 -3.72 -32.39 20.85
N GLU A 59 -3.19 -31.20 21.18
CA GLU A 59 -3.41 -29.99 20.40
C GLU A 59 -2.99 -30.17 18.92
N PRO A 60 -3.75 -29.61 17.98
CA PRO A 60 -3.44 -29.72 16.56
C PRO A 60 -2.13 -28.99 16.27
N VAL A 61 -1.11 -29.75 15.87
CA VAL A 61 0.13 -29.21 15.30
C VAL A 61 -0.21 -28.42 14.04
N VAL A 62 -0.20 -27.09 14.16
CA VAL A 62 -0.38 -26.17 13.04
C VAL A 62 0.84 -26.30 12.13
N ALA A 63 0.65 -26.92 10.98
CA ALA A 63 1.69 -27.04 9.96
C ALA A 63 2.04 -25.64 9.41
N VAL A 64 3.23 -25.16 9.77
CA VAL A 64 3.79 -23.93 9.18
C VAL A 64 4.12 -24.25 7.72
N ARG A 65 3.31 -23.75 6.79
CA ARG A 65 3.67 -23.75 5.37
C ARG A 65 4.92 -22.90 5.22
N GLN A 66 6.03 -23.54 4.86
CA GLN A 66 7.24 -22.85 4.46
C GLN A 66 6.89 -21.98 3.24
N MET A 67 6.93 -20.67 3.43
CA MET A 67 6.80 -19.70 2.35
C MET A 67 8.15 -19.72 1.63
N GLU A 68 8.24 -20.48 0.55
CA GLU A 68 9.44 -20.51 -0.28
C GLU A 68 9.68 -19.11 -0.84
N ILE A 69 10.80 -18.51 -0.41
CA ILE A 69 11.25 -17.23 -0.94
C ILE A 69 11.59 -17.47 -2.42
N PRO A 70 10.95 -16.77 -3.38
CA PRO A 70 11.28 -16.95 -4.78
C PRO A 70 12.77 -16.64 -5.00
N PRO A 71 13.44 -17.38 -5.89
CA PRO A 71 14.86 -17.19 -6.14
C PRO A 71 15.13 -15.73 -6.53
N ALA A 72 16.22 -15.18 -6.00
CA ALA A 72 16.71 -13.87 -6.37
C ALA A 72 16.81 -13.76 -7.91
N PRO A 73 16.54 -12.56 -8.48
CA PRO A 73 16.63 -12.37 -9.92
C PRO A 73 18.02 -12.77 -10.44
N ALA A 74 18.05 -13.40 -11.61
CA ALA A 74 19.28 -13.89 -12.20
C ALA A 74 20.26 -12.72 -12.46
N PRO A 75 21.54 -12.84 -12.07
CA PRO A 75 22.52 -11.78 -12.27
C PRO A 75 22.66 -11.45 -13.76
N GLY A 76 22.67 -10.15 -14.07
CA GLY A 76 22.96 -9.63 -15.42
C GLY A 76 21.76 -9.06 -16.19
N VAL A 77 20.53 -9.13 -15.65
CA VAL A 77 19.38 -8.40 -16.22
C VAL A 77 19.19 -7.09 -15.46
N ARG A 78 19.21 -5.97 -16.18
CA ARG A 78 18.96 -4.65 -15.61
C ARG A 78 17.49 -4.53 -15.19
N PRO A 79 17.19 -4.12 -13.94
CA PRO A 79 15.81 -4.04 -13.49
C PRO A 79 15.04 -2.96 -14.25
N VAL A 80 13.74 -3.19 -14.50
CA VAL A 80 12.82 -2.13 -14.94
C VAL A 80 12.55 -1.19 -13.77
N VAL A 81 12.85 0.09 -13.92
CA VAL A 81 12.63 1.10 -12.89
C VAL A 81 11.62 2.14 -13.35
N LEU A 82 10.62 2.37 -12.52
CA LEU A 82 9.75 3.54 -12.60
C LEU A 82 10.40 4.68 -11.83
N VAL A 83 10.67 5.80 -12.50
CA VAL A 83 11.23 7.00 -11.86
C VAL A 83 10.10 8.01 -11.66
N PHE A 84 9.90 8.43 -10.41
CA PHE A 84 8.99 9.52 -10.07
C PHE A 84 9.66 10.87 -10.22
N ASP A 85 8.84 11.90 -10.42
CA ASP A 85 9.32 13.29 -10.48
C ASP A 85 10.02 13.67 -9.18
N LEU A 86 11.02 14.55 -9.30
CA LEU A 86 11.73 15.11 -8.15
C LEU A 86 10.73 15.89 -7.29
N GLU A 87 10.57 15.48 -6.03
CA GLU A 87 9.74 16.21 -5.08
C GLU A 87 10.55 17.33 -4.40
N ASP A 88 10.15 18.59 -4.59
CA ASP A 88 10.74 19.70 -3.85
C ASP A 88 10.08 19.89 -2.47
N ARG A 89 10.70 19.36 -1.42
CA ARG A 89 10.35 19.63 -0.02
C ARG A 89 11.07 20.85 0.55
N SER A 90 12.01 21.43 -0.19
CA SER A 90 12.78 22.61 0.20
C SER A 90 12.08 23.92 -0.15
N SER A 91 11.15 23.89 -1.11
CA SER A 91 10.49 25.08 -1.68
C SER A 91 11.51 26.09 -2.25
N ARG A 92 12.63 25.61 -2.78
CA ARG A 92 13.72 26.41 -3.35
C ARG A 92 13.70 26.42 -4.87
N VAL A 93 12.95 25.51 -5.48
CA VAL A 93 12.89 25.30 -6.92
C VAL A 93 11.46 25.58 -7.39
N ASP A 94 11.31 26.38 -8.44
CA ASP A 94 10.00 26.61 -9.04
C ASP A 94 9.53 25.40 -9.87
N GLY A 95 8.23 25.35 -10.17
CA GLY A 95 7.62 24.22 -10.90
C GLY A 95 8.30 23.90 -12.24
N PRO A 96 8.49 24.89 -13.14
CA PRO A 96 9.14 24.66 -14.43
C PRO A 96 10.56 24.11 -14.31
N LEU A 97 11.37 24.64 -13.39
CA LEU A 97 12.71 24.13 -13.15
C LEU A 97 12.67 22.72 -12.55
N LEU A 98 11.72 22.43 -11.64
CA LEU A 98 11.56 21.10 -11.05
C LEU A 98 11.21 20.04 -12.10
N ASP A 99 10.36 20.39 -13.07
CA ASP A 99 10.04 19.52 -14.21
C ASP A 99 11.29 19.23 -15.06
N GLN A 100 12.10 20.26 -15.36
CA GLN A 100 13.36 20.11 -16.10
C GLN A 100 14.38 19.24 -15.35
N LEU A 101 14.51 19.43 -14.03
CA LEU A 101 15.39 18.61 -13.19
C LEU A 101 14.91 17.14 -13.13
N SER A 102 13.61 16.91 -13.14
CA SER A 102 13.02 15.56 -13.19
C SER A 102 13.32 14.86 -14.52
N GLU A 103 13.19 15.58 -15.65
CA GLU A 103 13.58 15.06 -16.97
C GLU A 103 15.09 14.79 -17.05
N TYR A 104 15.91 15.69 -16.49
CA TYR A 104 17.35 15.52 -16.40
C TYR A 104 17.72 14.27 -15.60
N LEU A 105 17.12 14.07 -14.42
CA LEU A 105 17.33 12.88 -13.60
C LEU A 105 17.05 11.59 -14.39
N VAL A 106 15.93 11.53 -15.10
CA VAL A 106 15.55 10.37 -15.93
C VAL A 106 16.57 10.14 -17.05
N ALA A 107 16.96 11.19 -17.78
CA ALA A 107 17.95 11.09 -18.85
C ALA A 107 19.31 10.64 -18.32
N ARG A 108 19.73 11.18 -17.16
CA ARG A 108 21.00 10.85 -16.53
C ARG A 108 21.02 9.41 -16.02
N LEU A 109 19.97 8.94 -15.36
CA LEU A 109 19.82 7.54 -14.98
C LEU A 109 19.88 6.62 -16.20
N GLY A 110 19.19 6.98 -17.28
CA GLY A 110 19.19 6.22 -18.53
C GLY A 110 20.59 6.10 -19.15
N SER A 111 21.39 7.17 -19.06
CA SER A 111 22.77 7.19 -19.57
C SER A 111 23.71 6.23 -18.83
N THR A 112 23.42 5.89 -17.57
CA THR A 112 24.24 4.93 -16.81
C THR A 112 24.16 3.51 -17.36
N ASN A 113 23.13 3.23 -18.18
CA ASN A 113 22.87 1.91 -18.72
C ASN A 113 22.72 0.82 -17.64
N ARG A 114 22.43 1.18 -16.37
CA ARG A 114 22.20 0.26 -15.26
C ARG A 114 20.74 -0.17 -15.08
N PHE A 115 19.81 0.66 -15.56
CA PHE A 115 18.38 0.45 -15.44
C PHE A 115 17.68 0.41 -16.80
N ARG A 116 16.52 -0.24 -16.88
CA ARG A 116 15.56 -0.05 -17.97
C ARG A 116 14.45 0.87 -17.48
N ILE A 117 14.37 2.09 -18.02
CA ILE A 117 13.45 3.09 -17.47
C ILE A 117 12.06 2.97 -18.11
N VAL A 118 11.01 2.99 -17.28
CA VAL A 118 9.63 3.12 -17.74
C VAL A 118 9.42 4.52 -18.34
N PRO A 119 8.95 4.65 -19.59
CA PRO A 119 8.72 5.95 -20.20
C PRO A 119 7.70 6.79 -19.42
N ARG A 120 8.00 8.07 -19.21
CA ARG A 120 7.14 9.02 -18.47
C ARG A 120 5.72 9.10 -19.06
N ALA A 121 5.56 8.94 -20.38
CA ALA A 121 4.24 8.88 -21.03
C ALA A 121 3.36 7.69 -20.57
N GLN A 122 3.96 6.54 -20.24
CA GLN A 122 3.22 5.40 -19.69
C GLN A 122 2.75 5.71 -18.27
N LEU A 123 3.60 6.35 -17.47
CA LEU A 123 3.24 6.83 -16.14
C LEU A 123 2.07 7.83 -16.19
N GLN A 124 2.11 8.80 -17.11
CA GLN A 124 0.99 9.74 -17.31
C GLN A 124 -0.31 9.04 -17.71
N ALA A 125 -0.23 8.05 -18.58
CA ALA A 125 -1.41 7.29 -18.99
C ALA A 125 -2.03 6.59 -17.77
N ARG A 126 -1.23 5.93 -16.94
CA ARG A 126 -1.73 5.27 -15.73
C ARG A 126 -2.25 6.21 -14.67
N LEU A 127 -1.61 7.37 -14.48
CA LEU A 127 -2.13 8.40 -13.57
C LEU A 127 -3.52 8.88 -14.01
N ARG A 128 -3.74 9.07 -15.31
CA ARG A 128 -5.08 9.39 -15.85
C ARG A 128 -6.08 8.25 -15.64
N ASP A 129 -5.67 7.01 -15.87
CA ASP A 129 -6.52 5.82 -15.65
C ASP A 129 -6.97 5.71 -14.18
N GLU A 130 -6.07 6.01 -13.24
CA GLU A 130 -6.29 6.04 -11.79
C GLU A 130 -6.98 7.32 -11.28
N LYS A 131 -7.39 8.23 -12.18
CA LYS A 131 -7.97 9.55 -11.85
C LYS A 131 -7.09 10.42 -10.93
N ARG A 132 -5.77 10.23 -11.00
CA ARG A 132 -4.77 11.08 -10.37
C ARG A 132 -4.29 12.10 -11.41
N GLU A 133 -4.92 13.27 -11.42
CA GLU A 133 -4.68 14.28 -12.47
C GLU A 133 -3.26 14.86 -12.45
N THR A 134 -2.56 14.76 -11.31
CA THR A 134 -1.20 15.28 -11.14
C THR A 134 -0.27 14.25 -10.51
N TYR A 135 1.01 14.32 -10.86
CA TYR A 135 2.08 13.55 -10.24
C TYR A 135 2.22 13.82 -8.75
N GLN A 136 1.94 15.07 -8.34
CA GLN A 136 2.04 15.50 -6.96
C GLN A 136 1.07 14.77 -6.03
N ALA A 137 -0.03 14.26 -6.57
CA ALA A 137 -0.96 13.42 -5.82
C ALA A 137 -0.38 12.03 -5.48
N CYS A 138 0.80 11.67 -6.00
CA CYS A 138 1.43 10.35 -5.83
C CYS A 138 2.87 10.44 -5.32
N TYR A 139 3.07 11.15 -4.22
CA TYR A 139 4.37 11.22 -3.52
C TYR A 139 4.50 10.27 -2.33
N ASP A 140 3.41 9.63 -1.90
CA ASP A 140 3.48 8.61 -0.86
C ASP A 140 3.95 7.25 -1.43
N ASP A 141 4.69 6.52 -0.61
CA ASP A 141 5.34 5.27 -1.04
C ASP A 141 4.30 4.22 -1.47
N ALA A 142 3.14 4.15 -0.82
CA ALA A 142 2.08 3.19 -1.17
C ALA A 142 1.51 3.45 -2.57
N CYS A 143 1.23 4.71 -2.90
CA CYS A 143 0.80 5.16 -4.21
C CYS A 143 1.82 4.80 -5.28
N GLN A 144 3.10 5.07 -4.98
CA GLN A 144 4.21 4.84 -5.88
C GLN A 144 4.45 3.36 -6.16
N ILE A 145 4.34 2.51 -5.13
CA ILE A 145 4.47 1.06 -5.24
C ILE A 145 3.36 0.49 -6.12
N GLU A 146 2.10 0.83 -5.85
CA GLU A 146 0.96 0.30 -6.62
C GLU A 146 1.01 0.74 -8.09
N LEU A 147 1.41 1.99 -8.34
CA LEU A 147 1.56 2.50 -9.69
C LEU A 147 2.73 1.85 -10.44
N GLY A 148 3.83 1.57 -9.73
CA GLY A 148 4.96 0.80 -10.23
C GLY A 148 4.56 -0.60 -10.66
N LYS A 149 3.79 -1.32 -9.82
CA LYS A 149 3.26 -2.65 -10.15
C LYS A 149 2.34 -2.62 -11.35
N ALA A 150 1.44 -1.64 -11.45
CA ALA A 150 0.54 -1.46 -12.59
C ALA A 150 1.27 -1.21 -13.92
N LEU A 151 2.52 -0.73 -13.86
CA LEU A 151 3.40 -0.52 -15.01
C LEU A 151 4.39 -1.66 -15.24
N ALA A 152 4.29 -2.75 -14.49
CA ALA A 152 5.23 -3.87 -14.51
C ALA A 152 6.69 -3.41 -14.30
N ALA A 153 6.89 -2.36 -13.49
CA ALA A 153 8.21 -2.04 -12.99
C ALA A 153 8.64 -3.12 -11.98
N GLU A 154 9.95 -3.33 -11.88
CA GLU A 154 10.53 -4.19 -10.86
C GLU A 154 10.88 -3.37 -9.61
N LYS A 155 11.26 -2.10 -9.82
CA LYS A 155 11.61 -1.15 -8.76
C LYS A 155 11.03 0.23 -9.02
N THR A 156 10.92 1.03 -7.98
CA THR A 156 10.59 2.46 -8.06
C THR A 156 11.74 3.31 -7.53
N LEU A 157 11.98 4.45 -8.15
CA LEU A 157 12.91 5.46 -7.67
C LEU A 157 12.15 6.73 -7.29
N SER A 158 12.26 7.11 -6.02
CA SER A 158 11.66 8.31 -5.47
C SER A 158 12.76 9.27 -5.06
N THR A 159 12.71 10.51 -5.55
CA THR A 159 13.76 11.50 -5.29
C THR A 159 13.17 12.74 -4.62
N LYS A 160 13.80 13.21 -3.55
CA LYS A 160 13.34 14.33 -2.72
C LYS A 160 14.46 15.35 -2.55
N LEU A 161 14.17 16.62 -2.81
CA LEU A 161 15.02 17.75 -2.43
C LEU A 161 14.57 18.27 -1.07
N LEU A 162 15.45 18.17 -0.08
CA LEU A 162 15.19 18.53 1.31
C LEU A 162 16.01 19.77 1.69
N GLN A 163 15.45 20.68 2.48
CA GLN A 163 16.25 21.70 3.17
C GLN A 163 16.58 21.24 4.58
N ILE A 164 17.88 21.20 4.92
CA ILE A 164 18.38 20.82 6.23
C ILE A 164 19.25 21.98 6.75
N GLY A 165 18.64 22.81 7.61
CA GLY A 165 19.27 24.05 8.06
C GLY A 165 19.51 25.02 6.90
N ALA A 166 20.76 25.40 6.70
CA ALA A 166 21.18 26.31 5.62
C ALA A 166 21.52 25.58 4.30
N GLN A 167 21.61 24.25 4.31
CA GLN A 167 21.99 23.46 3.15
C GLN A 167 20.80 22.68 2.62
N CYS A 168 20.95 22.16 1.40
CA CYS A 168 20.01 21.24 0.82
C CYS A 168 20.61 19.82 0.75
N ALA A 169 19.74 18.83 0.68
CA ALA A 169 20.11 17.45 0.47
C ALA A 169 19.17 16.85 -0.57
N ILE A 170 19.74 16.13 -1.54
CA ILE A 170 18.97 15.35 -2.49
C ILE A 170 19.05 13.90 -2.03
N SER A 171 17.90 13.30 -1.78
CA SER A 171 17.77 11.92 -1.32
C SER A 171 17.02 11.12 -2.37
N ALA A 172 17.58 9.99 -2.78
CA ALA A 172 16.93 9.02 -3.65
C ALA A 172 16.76 7.70 -2.92
N THR A 173 15.58 7.11 -3.05
CA THR A 173 15.21 5.81 -2.48
C THR A 173 14.76 4.90 -3.60
N LEU A 174 15.46 3.76 -3.75
CA LEU A 174 15.11 2.70 -4.67
C LEU A 174 14.39 1.60 -3.89
N SER A 175 13.14 1.33 -4.26
CA SER A 175 12.31 0.32 -3.60
C SER A 175 12.02 -0.84 -4.52
N ASP A 176 12.12 -2.06 -4.02
CA ASP A 176 11.74 -3.28 -4.71
C ASP A 176 10.23 -3.50 -4.60
N LEU A 177 9.57 -3.67 -5.74
CA LEU A 177 8.11 -3.78 -5.80
C LEU A 177 7.59 -5.17 -5.46
N ARG A 178 8.46 -6.18 -5.44
CA ARG A 178 8.10 -7.55 -5.08
C ARG A 178 8.08 -7.72 -3.56
N SER A 179 9.09 -7.20 -2.86
CA SER A 179 9.16 -7.24 -1.40
C SER A 179 8.53 -6.03 -0.73
N GLU A 180 8.23 -4.96 -1.48
CA GLU A 180 7.76 -3.67 -0.94
C GLU A 180 8.74 -3.07 0.08
N THR A 181 10.04 -3.31 -0.13
CA THR A 181 11.10 -2.83 0.74
C THR A 181 12.02 -1.87 0.00
N THR A 182 12.66 -0.96 0.74
CA THR A 182 13.80 -0.21 0.23
C THR A 182 14.98 -1.17 0.01
N ASP A 183 15.51 -1.18 -1.21
CA ASP A 183 16.75 -1.90 -1.55
C ASP A 183 17.95 -1.00 -1.30
N GLU A 184 17.94 0.18 -1.90
CA GLU A 184 19.09 1.08 -1.92
C GLU A 184 18.64 2.52 -1.71
N SER A 185 19.53 3.34 -1.17
CA SER A 185 19.30 4.77 -1.06
C SER A 185 20.62 5.52 -1.14
N ALA A 186 20.57 6.68 -1.78
CA ALA A 186 21.70 7.60 -1.86
C ALA A 186 21.24 8.96 -1.35
N THR A 187 22.14 9.70 -0.70
CA THR A 187 21.87 11.08 -0.31
C THR A 187 23.11 11.92 -0.52
N VAL A 188 22.95 13.03 -1.24
CA VAL A 188 24.02 13.97 -1.55
C VAL A 188 23.65 15.33 -0.98
N ARG A 189 24.61 15.95 -0.28
CA ARG A 189 24.48 17.33 0.17
C ARG A 189 24.84 18.30 -0.95
N THR A 190 24.08 19.38 -1.01
CA THR A 190 24.27 20.44 -1.99
C THR A 190 23.88 21.79 -1.42
N ASP A 191 24.32 22.85 -2.06
CA ASP A 191 23.78 24.17 -1.81
C ASP A 191 22.39 24.27 -2.46
N CYS A 192 21.54 25.13 -1.93
CA CYS A 192 20.15 25.23 -2.38
C CYS A 192 19.97 26.01 -3.70
N SER A 193 21.04 26.28 -4.44
CA SER A 193 20.98 26.93 -5.76
C SER A 193 20.69 25.92 -6.87
N SER A 194 20.01 26.34 -7.93
CA SER A 194 19.66 25.49 -9.07
C SER A 194 20.86 24.74 -9.67
N ASP A 195 21.98 25.42 -9.88
CA ASP A 195 23.20 24.82 -10.45
C ASP A 195 23.77 23.73 -9.53
N ALA A 196 23.86 24.02 -8.22
CA ALA A 196 24.32 23.05 -7.24
C ALA A 196 23.35 21.85 -7.11
N VAL A 197 22.05 22.07 -7.28
CA VAL A 197 21.06 20.98 -7.31
C VAL A 197 21.28 20.09 -8.53
N LEU A 198 21.52 20.67 -9.70
CA LEU A 198 21.86 19.93 -10.92
C LEU A 198 23.11 19.06 -10.73
N ASP A 199 24.21 19.65 -10.23
CA ASP A 199 25.44 18.92 -9.90
C ASP A 199 25.22 17.86 -8.80
N GLY A 200 24.27 18.13 -7.90
CA GLY A 200 23.81 17.18 -6.89
C GLY A 200 23.15 15.96 -7.49
N ILE A 201 22.32 16.13 -8.53
CA ILE A 201 21.66 15.03 -9.25
C ILE A 201 22.71 14.13 -9.91
N ASP A 202 23.74 14.70 -10.54
CA ASP A 202 24.82 13.90 -11.13
C ASP A 202 25.52 13.02 -10.11
N ARG A 203 25.91 13.61 -8.98
CA ARG A 203 26.55 12.87 -7.88
C ARG A 203 25.61 11.82 -7.27
N LEU A 204 24.32 12.12 -7.18
CA LEU A 204 23.31 11.21 -6.66
C LEU A 204 23.17 9.99 -7.57
N VAL A 205 23.10 10.20 -8.89
CA VAL A 205 23.01 9.11 -9.87
C VAL A 205 24.26 8.23 -9.80
N GLU A 206 25.46 8.81 -9.74
CA GLU A 206 26.68 8.01 -9.59
C GLU A 206 26.68 7.16 -8.31
N ALA A 207 26.11 7.69 -7.22
CA ALA A 207 26.01 7.01 -5.93
C ALA A 207 24.95 5.90 -5.85
N LEU A 208 24.02 5.80 -6.80
CA LEU A 208 23.01 4.74 -6.83
C LEU A 208 23.56 3.49 -7.55
N PRO A 209 23.75 2.35 -6.87
CA PRO A 209 24.03 1.09 -7.54
C PRO A 209 22.84 0.67 -8.41
N GLY A 210 23.07 -0.27 -9.33
CA GLY A 210 22.04 -0.74 -10.27
C GLY A 210 21.91 -2.25 -10.27
N THR A 211 22.08 -2.83 -9.09
CA THR A 211 22.31 -4.25 -8.85
C THR A 211 21.15 -4.90 -8.15
#